data_AF-A0A258VTE9-F1
#
_entry.id   AF-A0A258VTE9-F1
#
_cell.length_a   1.000
_cell.length_b   1.000
_cell.length_c   1.000
_cell.angle_alpha   90.00
_cell.angle_beta   90.00
_cell.angle_gamma   90.00
#
_symmetry.space_group_name_H-M   'P 1'
#
loop_
_entity.id
_entity.type
_entity.pdbx_description
1 polymer ?
#
loop_
_entity_poly.entity_id
_entity_poly.type
_entity_poly.pdbx_seq_one_letter_code
_entity_poly.pdbx_strand_id
1 'polypeptide(L)'
;MKLNSFAPSPYTVLAWQVKDLESAAEKLKKNKVKIKKFSHIKQTSRGIWTSPEKSKVIWFKDPEGNLLSFISSPLKKSRKRA
;
A
#
# COMPACT_ATOMS: atom_id res chain seq x y z
N MET A 1 -2.33 -16.84 22.96
CA MET A 1 -1.54 -15.99 23.87
C MET A 1 -1.00 -14.82 23.06
N LYS A 2 -1.47 -13.59 23.29
CA LYS A 2 -0.89 -12.39 22.65
C LYS A 2 0.38 -12.01 23.42
N LEU A 3 1.48 -11.76 22.72
CA LEU A 3 2.72 -11.28 23.34
C LEU A 3 2.49 -9.85 23.85
N ASN A 4 2.66 -9.64 25.15
CA ASN A 4 2.31 -8.41 25.87
C ASN A 4 3.22 -7.20 25.56
N SER A 5 4.05 -7.25 24.51
CA SER A 5 4.97 -6.17 24.16
C SER A 5 5.26 -6.11 22.65
N PHE A 6 4.23 -6.25 21.80
CA PHE A 6 4.40 -5.96 20.38
C PHE A 6 4.30 -4.45 20.12
N ALA A 7 5.43 -3.82 19.84
CA ALA A 7 5.50 -2.45 19.36
C ALA A 7 5.61 -2.46 17.83
N PRO A 8 4.55 -2.08 17.09
CA PRO A 8 4.61 -2.05 15.63
C PRO A 8 5.68 -1.04 15.17
N SER A 9 6.43 -1.41 14.14
CA SER A 9 7.48 -0.55 13.57
C SER A 9 6.89 0.80 13.14
N PRO A 10 7.59 1.93 13.38
CA PRO A 10 7.15 3.24 12.90
C PRO A 10 7.20 3.36 11.36
N TYR A 11 7.84 2.41 10.67
CA TYR A 11 8.01 2.39 9.23
C TYR A 11 7.15 1.31 8.55
N THR A 12 7.04 1.39 7.22
CA THR A 12 6.39 0.33 6.43
C THR A 12 7.22 -0.95 6.53
N VAL A 13 6.64 -2.00 7.10
CA VAL A 13 7.32 -3.28 7.38
C VAL A 13 7.52 -4.08 6.10
N LEU A 14 6.52 -4.05 5.20
CA LEU A 14 6.56 -4.80 3.95
C LEU A 14 5.76 -4.12 2.84
N ALA A 15 6.25 -4.26 1.61
CA ALA A 15 5.64 -3.76 0.39
C ALA A 15 5.53 -4.88 -0.64
N TRP A 16 4.32 -5.15 -1.15
CA TRP A 16 4.15 -6.08 -2.29
C TRP A 16 3.85 -5.32 -3.57
N GLN A 17 4.44 -5.77 -4.68
CA GLN A 17 4.15 -5.21 -6.00
C GLN A 17 2.86 -5.81 -6.58
N VAL A 18 1.93 -4.96 -6.98
CA VAL A 18 0.67 -5.34 -7.63
C VAL A 18 0.53 -4.66 -8.97
N LYS A 19 -0.19 -5.29 -9.90
CA LYS A 19 -0.45 -4.74 -11.24
C LYS A 19 -1.48 -3.61 -11.23
N ASP A 20 -2.46 -3.69 -10.34
CA ASP A 20 -3.55 -2.71 -10.21
C ASP A 20 -3.83 -2.42 -8.73
N LEU A 21 -3.52 -1.20 -8.33
CA LEU A 21 -3.76 -0.73 -6.97
C LEU A 21 -5.21 -0.38 -6.69
N GLU A 22 -6.01 -0.04 -7.70
CA GLU A 22 -7.42 0.27 -7.51
C GLU A 22 -8.20 -1.00 -7.19
N SER A 23 -7.99 -2.08 -7.96
CA SER A 23 -8.54 -3.39 -7.65
C SER A 23 -8.07 -3.90 -6.27
N ALA A 24 -6.79 -3.69 -5.92
CA ALA A 24 -6.28 -4.04 -4.61
C ALA A 24 -6.98 -3.26 -3.48
N ALA A 25 -7.18 -1.95 -3.65
CA ALA A 25 -7.88 -1.10 -2.69
C ALA A 25 -9.32 -1.55 -2.46
N GLU A 26 -10.06 -1.88 -3.53
CA GLU A 26 -11.43 -2.40 -3.42
C GLU A 26 -11.47 -3.76 -2.72
N LYS A 27 -10.50 -4.65 -2.99
CA LYS A 27 -10.40 -5.94 -2.28
C LYS A 27 -10.11 -5.74 -0.79
N LEU A 28 -9.23 -4.81 -0.42
CA LEU A 28 -8.97 -4.47 0.98
C LEU A 28 -10.24 -3.97 1.66
N LYS A 29 -10.96 -3.05 1.01
CA LYS A 29 -12.24 -2.52 1.52
C LYS A 29 -13.30 -3.61 1.68
N LYS A 30 -13.44 -4.50 0.70
CA LYS A 30 -14.36 -5.66 0.75
C LYS A 30 -14.05 -6.59 1.92
N ASN A 31 -12.77 -6.77 2.24
CA ASN A 31 -12.31 -7.56 3.38
C ASN A 31 -12.29 -6.75 4.70
N LYS A 32 -12.94 -5.58 4.75
CA LYS A 32 -13.02 -4.71 5.94
C LYS A 32 -11.66 -4.21 6.44
N VAL A 33 -10.63 -4.23 5.60
CA VAL A 33 -9.31 -3.67 5.91
C VAL A 33 -9.35 -2.15 5.75
N LYS A 34 -8.99 -1.43 6.81
CA LYS A 34 -8.94 0.03 6.80
C LYS A 34 -7.68 0.52 6.10
N ILE A 35 -7.86 1.25 5.00
CA ILE A 35 -6.77 1.92 4.29
C ILE A 35 -6.31 3.13 5.12
N LYS A 36 -4.99 3.27 5.28
CA LYS A 36 -4.37 4.37 6.00
C LYS A 36 -4.20 5.57 5.08
N LYS A 37 -4.78 6.70 5.49
CA LYS A 37 -4.56 8.01 4.90
C LYS A 37 -3.68 8.86 5.80
N PHE A 38 -2.84 9.67 5.18
CA PHE A 38 -1.87 10.57 5.77
C PHE A 38 -2.23 11.99 5.31
N SER A 39 -2.49 12.88 6.26
CA SER A 39 -2.94 14.26 5.97
C SER A 39 -1.88 15.11 5.26
N HIS A 40 -0.60 14.77 5.40
CA HIS A 40 0.53 15.53 4.85
C HIS A 40 0.87 15.15 3.40
N ILE A 41 0.16 14.20 2.78
CA ILE A 41 0.34 13.83 1.38
C ILE A 41 -0.99 13.77 0.63
N LYS A 42 -0.99 14.15 -0.65
CA LYS A 42 -2.19 14.10 -1.49
C LYS A 42 -2.48 12.66 -1.89
N GLN A 43 -3.55 12.10 -1.33
CA GLN A 43 -4.05 10.77 -1.68
C GLN A 43 -5.38 10.86 -2.43
N THR A 44 -5.68 9.86 -3.24
CA THR A 44 -7.00 9.72 -3.88
C THR A 44 -8.09 9.43 -2.83
N SER A 45 -9.36 9.48 -3.25
CA SER A 45 -10.50 9.05 -2.42
C SER A 45 -10.32 7.62 -1.89
N ARG A 46 -9.69 6.74 -2.68
CA ARG A 46 -9.32 5.36 -2.33
C ARG A 46 -8.06 5.23 -1.46
N GLY A 47 -7.40 6.34 -1.11
CA GLY A 47 -6.20 6.33 -0.28
C GLY A 47 -4.91 5.97 -1.01
N ILE A 48 -4.91 6.01 -2.34
CA ILE A 48 -3.70 5.77 -3.15
C ILE A 48 -2.89 7.06 -3.22
N TRP A 49 -1.61 6.98 -2.91
CA TRP A 49 -0.65 8.05 -3.14
C TRP A 49 0.13 7.79 -4.42
N THR A 50 0.49 8.85 -5.14
CA THR A 50 1.32 8.78 -6.34
C THR A 50 2.61 9.55 -6.06
N SER A 51 3.75 8.88 -6.20
CA SER A 51 5.07 9.49 -6.07
C SER A 51 5.40 10.37 -7.30
N PRO A 52 6.38 11.28 -7.19
CA PRO A 52 6.86 12.06 -8.33
C PRO A 52 7.33 11.20 -9.51
N GLU A 53 7.88 10.01 -9.23
CA GLU A 53 8.30 9.02 -10.23
C GLU A 53 7.15 8.18 -10.82
N LYS A 54 5.89 8.57 -10.55
CA LYS A 54 4.66 7.89 -11.00
C LYS A 54 4.46 6.49 -10.43
N SER A 55 5.23 6.10 -9.42
CA SER A 55 4.92 4.91 -8.62
C SER A 55 3.72 5.20 -7.74
N LYS A 56 2.83 4.21 -7.60
CA LYS A 56 1.64 4.33 -6.77
C LYS A 56 1.79 3.48 -5.52
N VAL A 57 1.26 3.94 -4.39
CA VAL A 57 1.34 3.26 -3.09
C VAL A 57 0.01 3.33 -2.36
N ILE A 58 -0.37 2.26 -1.67
CA ILE A 58 -1.44 2.25 -0.67
C ILE A 58 -0.93 1.65 0.63
N TRP A 59 -1.34 2.20 1.76
CA TRP A 59 -0.97 1.70 3.08
C TRP A 59 -2.18 1.17 3.83
N PHE A 60 -1.96 0.14 4.63
CA PHE A 60 -2.96 -0.42 5.54
C PHE A 60 -2.26 -1.06 6.74
N LYS A 61 -3.03 -1.38 7.77
CA LYS A 61 -2.51 -2.10 8.94
C LYS A 61 -3.01 -3.53 8.97
N ASP A 62 -2.14 -4.44 9.40
CA ASP A 62 -2.55 -5.79 9.79
C ASP A 62 -3.21 -5.78 11.19
N PRO A 63 -3.75 -6.91 11.67
CA PRO A 63 -4.32 -7.02 13.01
C PRO A 63 -3.34 -6.76 14.16
N GLU A 64 -2.03 -6.85 13.90
CA GLU A 64 -0.96 -6.59 14.86
C GLU A 64 -0.54 -5.11 14.88
N GLY A 65 -1.05 -4.32 13.94
CA GLY A 65 -0.82 -2.89 13.84
C GLY A 65 0.38 -2.51 12.96
N ASN A 66 1.03 -3.47 12.30
CA ASN A 66 2.13 -3.25 11.37
C ASN A 66 1.65 -2.48 10.15
N LEU A 67 2.43 -1.48 9.73
CA LEU A 67 2.15 -0.74 8.52
C LEU A 67 2.63 -1.55 7.31
N LEU A 68 1.70 -1.98 6.47
CA LEU A 68 1.94 -2.72 5.24
C LEU A 68 1.59 -1.85 4.04
N SER A 69 2.13 -2.18 2.87
CA SER A 69 1.82 -1.47 1.64
C SER A 69 1.70 -2.36 0.41
N PHE A 70 0.86 -1.92 -0.53
CA PHE A 70 0.96 -2.37 -1.91
C PHE A 70 1.52 -1.24 -2.76
N ILE A 71 2.42 -1.60 -3.68
CA ILE A 71 3.07 -0.68 -4.61
C ILE A 71 2.80 -1.11 -6.03
N SER A 72 2.70 -0.15 -6.95
CA SER A 72 2.72 -0.40 -8.39
C SER A 72 3.78 0.49 -8.99
N SER A 73 4.73 -0.11 -9.71
CA SER A 73 5.59 0.63 -10.61
C SER A 73 4.77 1.08 -11.84
N PRO A 74 5.13 2.20 -12.48
CA PRO A 74 4.64 2.48 -13.82
C PRO A 74 4.96 1.28 -14.74
N LEU A 75 4.04 0.94 -15.65
CA LEU A 75 4.27 -0.13 -16.63
C LEU A 75 5.58 0.15 -17.36
N LYS A 76 6.59 -0.72 -17.18
CA LYS A 76 7.77 -0.70 -18.05
C LYS A 76 7.26 -0.99 -19.46
N LYS A 77 7.37 -0.02 -20.39
CA LYS A 77 7.21 -0.32 -21.81
C LYS A 77 8.15 -1.49 -22.11
N SER A 78 7.60 -2.60 -22.59
CA SER A 78 8.39 -3.73 -23.07
C SER A 78 9.44 -3.18 -24.02
N ARG A 79 10.73 -3.29 -23.66
CA ARG A 79 11.79 -3.21 -24.66
C ARG A 79 11.58 -4.46 -25.52
N LYS A 80 10.95 -4.31 -26.69
CA LYS A 80 11.09 -5.31 -27.75
C LYS A 80 12.60 -5.45 -27.96
N ARG A 81 13.16 -6.61 -27.62
CA ARG A 81 14.47 -6.99 -28.18
C ARG A 81 14.19 -7.20 -29.67
N ALA A 82 14.70 -6.28 -30.49
CA ALA A 82 14.91 -6.52 -31.91
C ALA A 82 16.17 -7.37 -32.05
#